data_AF-A0A6V7LVZ2-F1
#
_entry.id   AF-A0A6V7LVZ2-F1
#
_cell.length_a   1.000
_cell.length_b   1.000
_cell.length_c   1.000
_cell.angle_alpha   90.00
_cell.angle_beta   90.00
_cell.angle_gamma   90.00
#
_symmetry.space_group_name_H-M   'P 1'
#
loop_
_entity.id
_entity.type
_entity.pdbx_description
1 polymer ?
#
loop_
_entity_poly.entity_id
_entity_poly.type
_entity_poly.pdbx_seq_one_letter_code
_entity_poly.pdbx_strand_id
1 'polypeptide(L)'
;VGQFLNNEGSGLYILQSSINHSCVPNAIVEFPYSNSTLVVKALKDIAPGEEICIGYLDECDLDRSRVSRQKELKALYLFVCRCDKCIEQADDDHITSSEDEMSFQSGTTEEDSDGLP
;
A
#
# COMPACT_ATOMS: atom_id res chain seq x y z
N VAL A 1 13.31 8.66 -10.04
CA VAL A 1 13.82 8.56 -8.66
C VAL A 1 13.04 9.59 -7.84
N GLY A 2 12.01 9.15 -7.11
CA GLY A 2 11.11 10.05 -6.39
C GLY A 2 11.80 10.73 -5.21
N GLN A 3 11.52 12.02 -5.02
CA GLN A 3 12.04 12.82 -3.91
C GLN A 3 11.36 12.39 -2.59
N PHE A 4 12.07 11.64 -1.75
CA PHE A 4 11.70 11.44 -0.35
C PHE A 4 11.97 12.74 0.43
N LEU A 5 11.08 13.73 0.33
CA LEU A 5 11.28 15.00 1.03
C LEU A 5 11.12 14.89 2.56
N ASN A 6 10.56 13.78 3.07
CA ASN A 6 10.22 13.61 4.50
C ASN A 6 10.59 12.23 5.08
N ASN A 7 11.63 11.55 4.57
CA ASN A 7 12.09 10.29 5.18
C ASN A 7 13.26 10.55 6.13
N GLU A 8 13.01 10.41 7.45
CA GLU A 8 14.03 10.57 8.50
C GLU A 8 14.76 9.25 8.83
N GLY A 9 14.24 8.11 8.36
CA GLY A 9 14.84 6.79 8.58
C GLY A 9 13.83 5.63 8.45
N SER A 10 14.29 4.41 8.75
CA SER A 10 13.50 3.18 8.73
C SER A 10 13.66 2.39 10.03
N GLY A 11 12.61 1.72 10.49
CA GLY A 11 12.61 0.91 11.72
C GLY A 11 11.59 -0.22 11.68
N LEU A 12 11.78 -1.23 12.53
CA LEU A 12 10.87 -2.38 12.66
C LEU A 12 10.08 -2.27 13.98
N TYR A 13 8.76 -2.20 13.87
CA TYR A 13 7.85 -2.00 14.99
C TYR A 13 6.90 -3.18 15.13
N ILE A 14 7.31 -4.20 15.89
CA ILE A 14 6.62 -5.50 15.95
C ILE A 14 5.11 -5.39 16.26
N LEU A 15 4.74 -4.54 17.21
CA LEU A 15 3.33 -4.35 17.56
C LEU A 15 2.54 -3.69 16.42
N GLN A 16 3.09 -2.64 15.81
CA GLN A 16 2.44 -1.99 14.67
C GLN A 16 2.37 -2.91 13.45
N SER A 17 3.37 -3.77 13.23
CA SER A 17 3.39 -4.73 12.11
C SER A 17 2.32 -5.82 12.21
N SER A 18 1.68 -5.98 13.37
CA SER A 18 0.53 -6.89 13.52
C SER A 18 -0.82 -6.27 13.15
N ILE A 19 -0.87 -4.96 12.89
CA ILE A 19 -2.10 -4.24 12.58
C ILE A 19 -2.40 -4.39 11.08
N ASN A 20 -3.57 -4.93 10.75
CA ASN A 20 -3.96 -5.19 9.37
C ASN A 20 -4.31 -3.92 8.58
N HIS A 21 -4.40 -4.10 7.26
CA HIS A 21 -4.77 -3.04 6.33
C HIS A 21 -6.29 -2.90 6.16
N SER A 22 -6.76 -1.65 6.05
CA SER A 22 -8.05 -1.31 5.45
C SER A 22 -7.87 -0.10 4.52
N CYS A 23 -8.60 -0.06 3.39
CA CYS A 23 -8.63 1.13 2.53
C CYS A 23 -9.47 2.27 3.15
N VAL A 24 -10.18 1.98 4.24
CA VAL A 24 -10.91 2.92 5.11
C VAL A 24 -10.50 2.66 6.55
N PRO A 25 -9.25 3.02 6.94
CA PRO A 25 -8.71 2.68 8.23
C PRO A 25 -9.42 3.39 9.37
N ASN A 26 -9.39 2.81 10.57
CA ASN A 26 -9.88 3.43 11.79
C ASN A 26 -8.76 3.98 12.69
N ALA A 27 -7.50 3.76 12.31
CA ALA A 27 -6.32 4.32 12.95
C ALA A 27 -5.26 4.78 11.94
N ILE A 28 -4.36 5.65 12.38
CA ILE A 28 -3.20 6.15 11.62
C ILE A 28 -1.90 5.94 12.40
N VAL A 29 -0.79 5.84 11.68
CA VAL A 29 0.56 5.75 12.23
C VAL A 29 1.23 7.12 12.11
N GLU A 30 1.72 7.68 13.22
CA GLU A 30 2.37 9.00 13.29
C GLU A 30 3.69 8.94 14.08
N PHE A 31 4.60 9.89 13.81
CA PHE A 31 5.83 10.14 14.57
C PHE A 31 5.85 11.56 15.16
N PRO A 32 5.00 11.86 16.16
CA PRO A 32 4.76 13.24 16.60
C PRO A 32 5.90 13.87 17.41
N TYR A 33 6.93 13.12 17.77
CA TYR A 33 7.97 13.56 18.71
C TYR A 33 9.35 13.77 18.07
N SER A 34 9.44 13.80 16.73
CA SER A 34 10.71 13.91 15.98
C SER A 34 11.77 12.92 16.48
N ASN A 35 11.33 11.70 16.78
CA ASN A 35 12.16 10.61 17.27
C ASN A 35 11.57 9.26 16.78
N SER A 36 12.18 8.14 17.17
CA SER A 36 11.76 6.80 16.75
C SER A 36 10.53 6.25 17.49
N THR A 37 9.76 7.08 18.19
CA THR A 37 8.54 6.65 18.87
C THR A 37 7.36 6.71 17.90
N LEU A 38 6.89 5.52 17.50
CA LEU A 38 5.70 5.34 16.69
C LEU A 38 4.44 5.44 17.56
N VAL A 39 3.46 6.23 17.11
CA VAL A 39 2.14 6.33 17.73
C VAL A 39 1.09 5.79 16.76
N VAL A 40 0.26 4.85 17.23
CA VAL A 40 -0.96 4.45 16.54
C VAL A 40 -2.12 5.23 17.17
N LYS A 41 -2.77 6.07 16.38
CA LYS A 41 -3.82 6.99 16.84
C LYS A 41 -5.15 6.66 16.16
N ALA A 42 -6.22 6.58 16.94
CA ALA A 42 -7.55 6.37 16.40
C ALA A 42 -8.03 7.60 15.61
N LEU A 43 -8.63 7.37 14.44
CA LEU A 43 -9.25 8.40 13.59
C LEU A 43 -10.75 8.58 13.89
N LYS A 44 -11.36 7.57 14.50
CA LYS A 44 -12.76 7.52 14.90
C LYS A 44 -12.89 6.67 16.17
N ASP A 45 -14.06 6.69 16.80
CA ASP A 45 -14.35 5.80 17.93
C ASP A 45 -14.25 4.32 17.46
N ILE A 46 -13.57 3.49 18.26
CA ILE A 46 -13.37 2.06 18.01
C ILE A 46 -14.07 1.28 19.12
N ALA A 47 -15.04 0.45 18.77
CA ALA A 47 -15.82 -0.31 19.74
C ALA A 47 -15.02 -1.53 20.28
N PRO A 48 -15.33 -2.03 21.49
CA PRO A 48 -14.73 -3.27 21.98
C PRO A 48 -14.98 -4.44 21.01
N GLY A 49 -13.89 -5.09 20.57
CA GLY A 49 -13.93 -6.19 19.62
C GLY A 49 -13.88 -5.77 18.14
N GLU A 50 -13.92 -4.47 17.84
CA GLU A 50 -13.63 -3.96 16.50
C GLU A 50 -12.12 -4.09 16.23
N GLU A 51 -11.77 -4.55 15.04
CA GLU A 51 -10.38 -4.68 14.61
C GLU A 51 -9.77 -3.29 14.36
N ILE A 52 -8.54 -3.07 14.80
CA ILE A 52 -7.77 -1.87 14.48
C ILE A 52 -7.11 -2.10 13.12
N CYS A 53 -7.33 -1.20 12.17
CA CYS A 53 -6.76 -1.25 10.83
C CYS A 53 -6.13 0.09 10.44
N ILE A 54 -5.01 0.03 9.72
CA ILE A 54 -4.26 1.19 9.19
C ILE A 54 -4.20 1.18 7.65
N GLY A 55 -3.87 2.33 7.06
CA GLY A 55 -3.54 2.43 5.63
C GLY A 55 -2.11 1.94 5.40
N TYR A 56 -1.91 1.01 4.46
CA TYR A 56 -0.57 0.57 4.03
C TYR A 56 -0.08 1.37 2.81
N LEU A 57 -1.00 1.99 2.09
CA LEU A 57 -0.74 2.86 0.95
C LEU A 57 -0.79 4.32 1.40
N ASP A 58 -0.14 5.20 0.65
CA ASP A 58 -0.22 6.63 0.88
C ASP A 58 -1.66 7.15 0.67
N GLU A 59 -1.99 8.31 1.26
CA GLU A 59 -3.35 8.88 1.22
C GLU A 59 -3.87 9.04 -0.23
N CYS A 60 -3.01 9.51 -1.14
CA CYS A 60 -3.34 9.64 -2.55
C CYS A 60 -3.69 8.30 -3.21
N ASP A 61 -2.98 7.23 -2.85
CA ASP A 61 -3.19 5.89 -3.41
C ASP A 61 -4.44 5.22 -2.81
N LEU A 62 -4.76 5.51 -1.56
CA LEU A 62 -6.02 5.08 -0.92
C LEU A 62 -7.26 5.62 -1.64
N ASP A 63 -7.15 6.76 -2.32
CA ASP A 63 -8.23 7.38 -3.10
C ASP A 63 -8.30 6.95 -4.57
N ARG A 64 -7.31 6.19 -5.05
CA ARG A 64 -7.33 5.60 -6.40
C ARG A 64 -8.41 4.53 -6.55
N SER A 65 -8.60 4.05 -7.77
CA SER A 65 -9.54 2.97 -8.09
C SER A 65 -9.24 1.69 -7.31
N ARG A 66 -10.26 0.85 -7.12
CA ARG A 66 -10.10 -0.47 -6.47
C ARG A 66 -9.01 -1.30 -7.15
N VAL A 67 -8.96 -1.30 -8.48
CA VAL A 67 -7.99 -2.06 -9.26
C VAL A 67 -6.55 -1.61 -8.94
N SER A 68 -6.31 -0.30 -8.91
CA SER A 68 -4.99 0.27 -8.60
C SER A 68 -4.53 -0.13 -7.19
N ARG A 69 -5.39 0.06 -6.17
CA ARG A 69 -5.07 -0.33 -4.79
C ARG A 69 -4.79 -1.83 -4.65
N GLN A 70 -5.59 -2.69 -5.29
CA GLN A 70 -5.40 -4.14 -5.23
C GLN A 70 -4.10 -4.57 -5.94
N LYS A 71 -3.73 -3.92 -7.05
CA LYS A 71 -2.48 -4.17 -7.76
C LYS A 71 -1.28 -3.88 -6.86
N GLU A 72 -1.27 -2.72 -6.19
CA GLU A 72 -0.20 -2.33 -5.28
C GLU A 72 -0.12 -3.23 -4.04
N LEU A 73 -1.26 -3.49 -3.38
CA LEU A 73 -1.30 -4.35 -2.20
C LEU A 73 -0.85 -5.79 -2.50
N LYS A 74 -1.24 -6.33 -3.66
CA LYS A 74 -0.79 -7.66 -4.10
C LYS A 74 0.70 -7.68 -4.41
N ALA A 75 1.24 -6.62 -5.00
CA ALA A 75 2.66 -6.53 -5.34
C ALA A 75 3.56 -6.37 -4.11
N LEU A 76 3.16 -5.53 -3.14
CA LEU A 76 3.97 -5.18 -1.97
C LEU A 76 3.74 -6.10 -0.77
N TYR A 77 2.51 -6.59 -0.57
CA TYR A 77 2.09 -7.27 0.66
C TYR A 77 1.44 -8.63 0.43
N LEU A 78 1.32 -9.07 -0.83
CA LEU A 78 0.89 -10.42 -1.21
C LEU A 78 -0.51 -10.84 -0.72
N PHE A 79 -1.43 -9.88 -0.53
CA PHE A 79 -2.83 -10.16 -0.17
C PHE A 79 -3.83 -9.41 -1.06
N VAL A 80 -5.11 -9.75 -0.93
CA VAL A 80 -6.23 -9.05 -1.58
C VAL A 80 -7.07 -8.39 -0.49
N CYS A 81 -7.21 -7.07 -0.54
CA CYS A 81 -8.00 -6.33 0.45
C CYS A 81 -9.49 -6.61 0.29
N ARG A 82 -10.17 -6.86 1.41
CA ARG A 82 -11.63 -7.12 1.46
C ARG A 82 -12.35 -6.19 2.44
N CYS A 83 -11.81 -5.00 2.67
CA CYS A 83 -12.51 -3.97 3.45
C CYS A 83 -13.79 -3.50 2.75
N ASP A 84 -14.67 -2.82 3.48
CA ASP A 84 -15.96 -2.34 2.97
C ASP A 84 -15.83 -1.54 1.67
N LYS A 85 -14.90 -0.58 1.60
CA LYS A 85 -14.62 0.19 0.37
C LYS A 85 -14.25 -0.70 -0.82
N CYS A 86 -13.54 -1.79 -0.60
CA CYS A 86 -13.18 -2.74 -1.66
C CYS A 86 -14.32 -3.69 -2.04
N ILE A 87 -15.25 -3.95 -1.13
CA ILE A 87 -16.45 -4.76 -1.40
C ILE A 87 -17.46 -3.93 -2.18
N GLU A 88 -17.71 -2.69 -1.75
CA GLU A 88 -18.65 -1.77 -2.41
C GLU A 88 -18.23 -1.45 -3.86
N GLN A 89 -16.92 -1.31 -4.10
CA GLN A 89 -16.37 -1.03 -5.43
C GLN A 89 -16.11 -2.30 -6.28
N ALA A 90 -16.61 -3.47 -5.86
CA ALA A 90 -16.29 -4.73 -6.55
C ALA A 90 -16.82 -4.78 -8.00
N ASP A 91 -17.94 -4.10 -8.26
CA ASP A 91 -18.63 -4.07 -9.55
C ASP A 91 -18.33 -2.79 -10.36
N ASP A 92 -17.45 -1.90 -9.87
CA ASP A 92 -17.06 -0.70 -10.61
C ASP A 92 -16.21 -1.10 -11.82
N ASP A 93 -16.79 -0.93 -13.02
CA ASP A 93 -16.14 -1.22 -14.29
C ASP A 93 -14.83 -0.43 -14.46
N HIS A 94 -13.82 -1.13 -14.98
CA HIS A 94 -12.43 -0.73 -15.22
C HIS A 94 -12.26 0.68 -15.83
N ILE A 95 -12.27 1.74 -15.01
CA ILE A 95 -11.66 3.03 -15.39
C ILE A 95 -10.24 3.03 -14.83
N THR A 96 -9.33 2.38 -15.56
CA THR A 96 -7.90 2.56 -15.37
C THR A 96 -7.47 3.69 -16.30
N SER A 97 -6.96 4.80 -15.75
CA SER A 97 -6.26 5.78 -16.57
C SER A 97 -5.09 5.07 -17.27
N SER A 98 -4.85 5.40 -18.54
CA SER A 98 -3.86 4.76 -19.43
C SER A 98 -2.41 4.76 -18.94
N GLU A 99 -2.13 5.38 -17.80
CA GLU A 99 -0.81 5.49 -17.18
C GLU A 99 -0.40 4.19 -16.44
N ASP A 100 -1.36 3.32 -16.10
CA ASP A 100 -1.12 2.10 -15.32
C ASP A 100 -0.53 0.91 -16.12
N GLU A 101 -0.48 1.00 -17.46
CA GLU A 101 0.01 -0.09 -18.34
C GLU A 101 1.54 -0.12 -18.51
N MET A 102 2.27 0.93 -18.12
CA MET A 102 3.70 1.04 -18.41
C MET A 102 4.65 0.33 -17.41
N SER A 103 4.13 -0.35 -16.38
CA SER A 103 4.98 -0.95 -15.33
C SER A 103 5.36 -2.42 -15.52
N PHE A 104 5.09 -3.01 -16.69
CA PHE A 104 5.34 -4.44 -16.94
C PHE A 104 6.02 -4.74 -18.28
N GLN A 105 7.06 -3.98 -18.67
CA GLN A 105 7.94 -4.43 -19.75
C GLN A 105 9.40 -4.03 -19.53
N SER A 106 10.10 -4.79 -18.70
CA SER A 106 11.55 -5.01 -18.86
C SER A 106 11.93 -6.33 -18.18
N GLY A 107 11.81 -7.43 -18.92
CA GLY A 107 12.20 -8.72 -18.37
C GLY A 107 12.04 -9.95 -19.25
N THR A 108 12.17 -9.86 -20.58
CA THR A 108 12.41 -11.06 -21.42
C THR A 108 13.25 -10.76 -22.66
N THR A 109 14.48 -11.30 -22.63
CA THR A 109 15.32 -11.90 -23.69
C THR A 109 15.74 -11.11 -24.93
N GLU A 110 17.05 -11.03 -25.16
CA GLU A 110 17.80 -11.28 -26.42
C GLU A 110 19.29 -11.43 -26.04
N GLU A 111 19.86 -12.65 -26.13
CA GLU A 111 20.77 -13.07 -27.21
C GLU A 111 22.13 -12.34 -27.21
N ASP A 112 23.15 -12.96 -26.60
CA ASP A 112 24.53 -12.80 -27.07
C ASP A 112 25.01 -14.18 -27.53
N SER A 113 24.81 -14.42 -28.81
CA SER A 113 25.65 -15.32 -29.60
C SER A 113 26.98 -14.62 -29.86
N ASP A 114 28.07 -15.17 -29.33
CA ASP A 114 29.39 -15.03 -29.95
C ASP A 114 30.21 -16.30 -29.62
N GLY A 115 30.25 -17.22 -30.58
CA GLY A 115 31.34 -18.19 -30.69
C GLY A 115 32.56 -17.46 -31.25
N LEU A 116 33.80 -17.77 -30.88
CA LEU A 116 34.59 -18.98 -31.16
C LEU A 116 36.03 -18.67 -30.64
N PRO A 117 36.98 -19.62 -30.67
CA PRO A 117 36.98 -21.02 -30.28
C PRO A 117 37.64 -21.25 -28.91
#